data_AF-A0A0D0CWW8-F1
#
_entry.id   AF-A0A0D0CWW8-F1
#
_cell.length_a   1.000
_cell.length_b   1.000
_cell.length_c   1.000
_cell.angle_alpha   90.00
_cell.angle_beta   90.00
_cell.angle_gamma   90.00
#
_symmetry.space_group_name_H-M   'P 1'
#
loop_
_entity.id
_entity.type
_entity.pdbx_description
1 polymer ?
#
loop_
_entity_poly.entity_id
_entity_poly.type
_entity_poly.pdbx_seq_one_letter_code
_entity_poly.pdbx_strand_id
1 'polypeptide(L)' 'HPVYRVHWLWSKALKDQLEEELELIRSEARWTSNFFNFKACFWANMEDSMGHAAAHQGWACYTARQSSIYRRLRDH' A
#
# COMPACT_ATOMS: atom_id res chain seq x y z
N HIS A 1 -5.30 -33.94 33.62
CA HIS A 1 -6.63 -33.80 32.98
C HIS A 1 -6.50 -33.38 31.52
N PRO A 2 -6.94 -34.20 30.56
CA PRO A 2 -6.84 -33.92 29.12
C PRO A 2 -7.59 -32.64 28.67
N VAL A 3 -8.68 -32.29 29.36
CA VAL A 3 -9.50 -31.09 29.10
C VAL A 3 -8.68 -29.80 29.18
N TYR A 4 -7.81 -29.66 30.19
CA TYR A 4 -6.96 -28.48 30.36
C TYR A 4 -5.96 -28.29 29.21
N ARG A 5 -5.40 -29.40 28.71
CA ARG A 5 -4.44 -29.38 27.60
C ARG A 5 -5.11 -28.96 26.29
N VAL A 6 -6.34 -29.42 26.06
CA VAL A 6 -7.14 -28.99 24.90
C VAL A 6 -7.44 -27.50 25.00
N HIS A 7 -7.98 -27.00 26.12
CA HIS A 7 -8.25 -25.55 26.25
C HIS A 7 -7.01 -24.67 26.08
N TRP A 8 -5.86 -25.12 26.57
CA TRP A 8 -4.59 -24.42 26.36
C TRP A 8 -4.19 -24.39 24.88
N LEU A 9 -4.31 -25.50 24.15
CA LEU A 9 -3.99 -25.56 22.71
C LEU A 9 -4.87 -24.62 21.89
N TRP A 10 -6.17 -24.55 22.20
CA TRP A 10 -7.10 -23.66 21.51
C TRP A 10 -6.79 -22.19 21.80
N SER A 11 -6.51 -21.86 23.06
CA SER A 11 -6.12 -20.50 23.45
C SER A 11 -4.80 -20.09 22.79
N LYS A 12 -3.86 -21.02 22.66
CA LYS A 12 -2.60 -20.79 21.96
C LYS A 12 -2.82 -20.57 20.46
N ALA A 13 -3.59 -21.44 19.80
CA ALA A 13 -3.87 -21.30 18.37
C ALA A 13 -4.57 -19.98 18.04
N LEU A 14 -5.52 -19.55 18.88
CA LEU A 14 -6.18 -18.25 18.71
C LEU A 14 -5.19 -17.09 18.86
N LYS A 15 -4.28 -17.17 19.84
CA LYS A 15 -3.25 -16.15 20.03
C LYS A 15 -2.32 -16.09 18.81
N ASP A 16 -1.83 -17.25 18.37
CA ASP A 16 -0.90 -17.35 17.23
C ASP A 16 -1.58 -16.78 15.96
N GLN A 17 -2.85 -17.09 15.72
CA GLN A 17 -3.63 -16.52 14.61
C GLN A 17 -3.75 -14.99 14.70
N LEU A 18 -4.05 -14.44 15.88
CA LEU A 18 -4.16 -12.99 16.06
C LEU A 18 -2.81 -12.28 15.83
N GLU A 19 -1.71 -12.90 16.24
CA GLU A 19 -0.37 -12.37 15.98
C GLU A 19 -0.06 -12.37 14.48
N GLU A 20 -0.37 -13.45 13.76
CA GLU A 20 -0.22 -13.55 12.30
C GLU A 20 -1.09 -12.52 11.55
N GLU A 21 -2.35 -12.34 11.94
CA GLU A 21 -3.25 -11.34 11.34
C GLU A 21 -2.73 -9.91 11.55
N LEU A 22 -2.17 -9.60 12.73
CA LEU A 22 -1.55 -8.31 13.00
C LEU A 22 -0.32 -8.07 12.11
N GLU A 23 0.52 -9.09 11.92
CA GLU A 23 1.67 -9.00 11.02
C GLU A 23 1.24 -8.83 9.56
N LEU A 24 0.18 -9.51 9.14
CA LEU A 24 -0.39 -9.37 7.80
C LEU A 24 -0.90 -7.95 7.56
N ILE A 25 -1.71 -7.40 8.48
CA ILE A 25 -2.23 -6.03 8.38
C ILE A 25 -1.09 -5.01 8.30
N ARG A 26 -0.05 -5.16 9.14
CA ARG A 26 1.13 -4.27 9.09
C ARG A 26 1.86 -4.38 7.77
N SER A 27 2.02 -5.59 7.26
CA SER A 27 2.69 -5.85 5.98
C SER A 27 1.91 -5.28 4.81
N GLU A 28 0.58 -5.44 4.80
CA GLU A 28 -0.32 -4.90 3.78
C GLU A 28 -0.34 -3.37 3.82
N ALA A 29 -0.41 -2.76 5.00
CA ALA A 29 -0.33 -1.30 5.14
C ALA A 29 0.99 -0.75 4.58
N ARG A 30 2.12 -1.38 4.93
CA ARG A 30 3.43 -1.01 4.39
C ARG A 30 3.52 -1.19 2.88
N TRP A 31 3.04 -2.32 2.37
CA TRP A 31 3.02 -2.60 0.94
C TRP A 31 2.16 -1.59 0.18
N THR A 32 1.00 -1.25 0.71
CA THR A 32 0.06 -0.28 0.12
C THR A 32 0.67 1.11 0.04
N SER A 33 1.31 1.58 1.11
CA SER A 33 2.04 2.85 1.11
C SER A 33 3.17 2.86 0.07
N ASN A 34 3.94 1.77 -0.01
CA ASN A 34 4.99 1.62 -1.03
C ASN A 34 4.43 1.62 -2.45
N PHE A 35 3.30 0.95 -2.67
CA PHE A 35 2.63 0.91 -3.97
C PHE A 35 2.17 2.32 -4.39
N PHE A 36 1.54 3.07 -3.48
CA PHE A 36 1.14 4.45 -3.76
C PHE A 36 2.34 5.35 -4.05
N ASN A 37 3.42 5.23 -3.28
CA ASN A 37 4.65 5.97 -3.55
C ASN A 37 5.24 5.63 -4.93
N PHE A 38 5.31 4.34 -5.26
CA PHE A 38 5.76 3.88 -6.58
C PHE A 38 4.89 4.48 -7.71
N LYS A 39 3.56 4.44 -7.58
CA LYS A 39 2.65 5.02 -8.56
C LYS A 39 2.81 6.54 -8.67
N ALA A 40 3.01 7.24 -7.56
CA ALA A 40 3.24 8.69 -7.58
C ALA A 40 4.53 9.05 -8.34
N CYS A 41 5.62 8.34 -8.06
CA CYS A 41 6.90 8.52 -8.76
C CYS A 41 6.81 8.12 -10.23
N PHE A 42 6.12 7.02 -10.56
CA PHE A 42 5.91 6.57 -11.93
C PHE A 42 5.26 7.68 -12.77
N TRP A 43 4.18 8.29 -12.28
CA TRP A 43 3.49 9.36 -13.01
C TRP A 43 4.29 10.66 -13.08
N ALA A 44 5.08 10.98 -12.04
CA ALA A 44 5.97 12.15 -12.06
C ALA A 44 7.09 12.00 -13.09
N ASN A 45 7.74 10.83 -13.14
CA ASN A 45 8.78 10.54 -14.13
C ASN A 45 8.26 10.53 -15.57
N MET A 46 6.98 10.15 -15.75
CA MET A 46 6.30 10.19 -17.04
C MET A 46 6.03 11.63 -17.52
N GLU A 47 5.81 12.57 -16.60
CA GLU A 47 5.72 14.00 -16.90
C GLU A 47 7.06 14.55 -17.37
N ASP A 48 8.14 14.28 -16.62
CA ASP A 48 9.50 14.76 -16.93
C ASP A 48 10.02 14.24 -18.28
N SER A 49 9.64 13.02 -18.68
CA SER A 49 10.10 12.41 -19.92
C SER A 49 9.40 12.94 -21.19
N MET A 50 8.28 13.67 -21.07
CA MET A 50 7.39 13.90 -22.20
C MET A 50 7.65 15.20 -22.99
N GLY A 51 8.36 16.18 -22.43
CA GLY A 51 8.71 17.44 -23.11
C GLY A 51 7.52 18.38 -23.46
N HIS A 52 7.81 19.67 -23.63
CA HIS A 52 6.83 20.77 -23.76
C HIS A 52 6.16 20.91 -25.14
N ALA A 53 5.78 19.83 -25.81
CA ALA A 53 5.00 19.94 -27.04
C ALA A 53 3.50 20.16 -26.71
N ALA A 54 2.83 21.08 -27.42
CA ALA A 54 1.44 21.48 -27.14
C ALA A 54 0.42 20.31 -27.15
N ALA A 55 0.69 19.25 -27.92
CA ALA A 55 -0.10 18.01 -27.92
C ALA A 55 0.01 17.21 -26.61
N HIS A 56 1.03 17.47 -25.78
CA HIS A 56 1.31 16.78 -24.53
C HIS A 56 0.76 17.52 -23.31
N GLN A 57 0.19 18.72 -23.48
CA GLN A 57 -0.26 19.55 -22.36
C GLN A 57 -1.43 18.91 -21.58
N GLY A 58 -2.39 18.31 -22.29
CA GLY A 58 -3.49 17.56 -21.65
C GLY A 58 -3.00 16.30 -20.93
N TRP A 59 -1.97 15.64 -21.47
CA TRP A 59 -1.39 14.45 -20.87
C TRP A 59 -0.55 14.78 -19.64
N ALA A 60 0.25 15.85 -19.70
CA ALA A 60 1.00 16.37 -18.56
C ALA A 60 0.07 16.76 -17.40
N CYS A 61 -1.05 17.43 -17.70
CA CYS A 61 -2.06 17.74 -16.68
C CYS A 61 -2.65 16.47 -16.06
N TYR A 62 -2.88 15.42 -16.85
CA TYR A 62 -3.38 14.15 -16.36
C TYR A 62 -2.35 13.42 -15.49
N THR A 63 -1.10 13.30 -15.92
CA THR A 63 -0.03 12.62 -15.17
C THR A 63 0.29 13.35 -13.86
N ALA A 64 0.35 14.69 -13.87
CA ALA A 64 0.52 15.50 -12.68
C ALA A 64 -0.61 15.27 -11.67
N ARG A 65 -1.87 15.24 -12.15
CA ARG A 65 -3.05 14.92 -11.32
C ARG A 65 -2.95 13.52 -10.72
N GLN A 66 -2.59 12.52 -11.53
CA GLN A 66 -2.42 11.15 -11.06
C GLN A 66 -1.33 11.06 -9.98
N SER A 67 -0.18 11.67 -10.20
CA SER A 67 0.91 11.71 -9.22
C SER A 67 0.46 12.35 -7.90
N SER A 68 -0.28 13.46 -7.98
CA SER A 68 -0.84 14.13 -6.79
C SER A 68 -1.84 13.27 -6.03
N ILE A 69 -2.71 12.52 -6.70
CA ILE A 69 -3.68 11.63 -6.04
C ILE A 69 -2.96 10.54 -5.26
N TYR A 70 -1.99 9.87 -5.88
CA TYR A 70 -1.24 8.80 -5.22
C TYR A 70 -0.37 9.32 -4.07
N ARG A 71 0.19 10.54 -4.17
CA ARG A 71 0.87 11.20 -3.06
C ARG A 71 -0.06 11.40 -1.86
N ARG A 72 -1.29 11.88 -2.10
CA ARG A 72 -2.29 12.04 -1.04
C ARG A 72 -2.68 10.71 -0.42
N LEU A 73 -2.91 9.67 -1.23
CA LEU A 73 -3.26 8.34 -0.75
C LEU A 73 -2.15 7.68 0.09
N ARG A 74 -0.88 8.01 -0.15
CA ARG A 74 0.25 7.56 0.67
C ARG A 74 0.26 8.21 2.05
N ASP A 75 -0.18 9.47 2.14
CA ASP A 75 -0.12 10.29 3.34
C ASP A 75 -1.39 10.15 4.23
N HIS A 76 -2.38 9.39 3.77
CA HIS A 76 -3.59 8.98 4.51
C HIS A 76 -3.39 7.61 5.16
#